data_AF-A0AAX7SSW9-F1
#
_entry.id   AF-A0AAX7SSW9-F1
#
_cell.length_a   1.000
_cell.length_b   1.000
_cell.length_c   1.000
_cell.angle_alpha   90.00
_cell.angle_beta   90.00
_cell.angle_gamma   90.00
#
_symmetry.space_group_name_H-M   'P 1'
#
loop_
_entity.id
_entity.type
_entity.pdbx_description
1 polymer ?
#
loop_
_entity_poly.entity_id
_entity_poly.type
_entity_poly.pdbx_seq_one_letter_code
_entity_poly.pdbx_strand_id
1 'polypeptide(L)'
;MQSSKLKSIISKCDLIKKGSPSCYKLTTTTDIVGTLRRVTFGKKNPSKPNKTILLVGETGAGKSSLINALVNYTMGVKWEDEVWFKIVVDKNQSQFQSQTSDVILYEVFDFENKTLPYSLTIIDTPGYGNTQGIEHDVIVSQRLFDLFRSQEGFHEIDVVGLVVRASECRLNDRFVYILNSVMSLFGKDLEKNIVTLITYSNGVTPVNVLQALEAANIKCARNEKNVPLHFLFDNCQHQDRTKQRGNLQHAHEISAQGMRQFTDFLENITPQKLETTVEVMKEHIRLTACIQNLQDRLMLIALKQAELKQTQQALKKYEQEMKMNKEFEVEVNEPYKDKERINGGMWGLFFFEGAVCCTFCEENCHYPGCTMAWKPEHCEVIKDGRCTACTRKCLASAHSKEKYIYVTKTKKVQKTLIDVKEKYEKSKAASVDASSLLDDLQKEIENLEADKEKWIDMACQHVDRLNKIALKVDSVSTYVHLDFLIEKMKEKGDTEKLRTLKRQANLVNEIVRSGVKYAYVGLCKIFSKNNDNKVYTNV
;
A
#
# COMPACT_ATOMS: atom_id res chain seq x y z
N MET A 1 49.44 0.46 7.71
CA MET A 1 49.33 -1.00 7.85
C MET A 1 47.87 -1.34 8.05
N GLN A 2 47.24 -2.11 7.15
CA GLN A 2 45.89 -2.62 7.38
C GLN A 2 45.85 -3.36 8.72
N SER A 3 44.88 -3.02 9.56
CA SER A 3 44.65 -3.69 10.84
C SER A 3 44.67 -5.21 10.63
N SER A 4 45.44 -5.96 11.44
CA SER A 4 45.55 -7.44 11.36
C SER A 4 44.18 -8.13 11.37
N LYS A 5 43.16 -7.44 11.85
CA LYS A 5 41.80 -7.91 12.07
C LYS A 5 40.90 -7.77 10.84
N LEU A 6 41.01 -6.68 10.07
CA LEU A 6 40.31 -6.57 8.76
C LEU A 6 40.77 -7.67 7.79
N LYS A 7 42.04 -8.09 7.89
CA LYS A 7 42.58 -9.20 7.10
C LYS A 7 41.82 -10.52 7.34
N SER A 8 41.35 -10.77 8.57
CA SER A 8 40.56 -11.97 8.88
C SER A 8 39.21 -11.97 8.16
N ILE A 9 38.56 -10.82 8.07
CA ILE A 9 37.29 -10.66 7.34
C ILE A 9 37.54 -10.78 5.84
N ILE A 10 38.55 -10.07 5.33
CA ILE A 10 38.96 -10.10 3.92
C ILE A 10 39.23 -11.54 3.46
N SER A 11 39.90 -12.36 4.26
CA SER A 11 40.20 -13.77 3.92
C SER A 11 38.97 -14.65 3.70
N LYS A 12 37.81 -14.22 4.19
CA LYS A 12 36.53 -14.92 4.08
C LYS A 12 35.60 -14.31 3.03
N CYS A 13 36.01 -13.23 2.36
CA CYS A 13 35.19 -12.45 1.44
C CYS A 13 35.65 -12.63 -0.02
N ASP A 14 34.72 -12.48 -0.96
CA ASP A 14 35.07 -12.54 -2.39
C ASP A 14 35.56 -11.19 -2.88
N LEU A 15 36.70 -11.14 -3.57
CA LEU A 15 37.20 -9.91 -4.19
C LEU A 15 36.33 -9.56 -5.42
N ILE A 16 35.70 -8.39 -5.40
CA ILE A 16 34.91 -7.86 -6.53
C ILE A 16 35.81 -7.07 -7.47
N LYS A 17 36.58 -6.13 -6.92
CA LYS A 17 37.46 -5.24 -7.67
C LYS A 17 38.74 -5.02 -6.90
N LYS A 18 39.88 -5.32 -7.53
CA LYS A 18 41.21 -4.96 -7.01
C LYS A 18 41.49 -3.49 -7.33
N GLY A 19 41.99 -2.72 -6.37
CA GLY A 19 42.29 -1.30 -6.57
C GLY A 19 42.49 -0.54 -5.26
N SER A 20 42.41 0.79 -5.34
CA SER A 20 42.43 1.72 -4.21
C SER A 20 41.04 2.39 -4.11
N PRO A 21 40.12 1.91 -3.26
CA PRO A 21 40.25 0.74 -2.39
C PRO A 21 39.93 -0.57 -3.10
N SER A 22 40.35 -1.68 -2.49
CA SER A 22 39.93 -3.01 -2.92
C SER A 22 38.53 -3.31 -2.40
N CYS A 23 37.61 -3.67 -3.30
CA CYS A 23 36.21 -3.91 -2.99
C CYS A 23 35.94 -5.41 -2.83
N TYR A 24 35.34 -5.80 -1.69
CA TYR A 24 35.04 -7.18 -1.35
C TYR A 24 33.54 -7.37 -1.15
N LYS A 25 32.99 -8.51 -1.58
CA LYS A 25 31.64 -8.96 -1.24
C LYS A 25 31.69 -9.63 0.12
N LEU A 26 30.84 -9.19 1.05
CA LEU A 26 30.73 -9.82 2.36
C LEU A 26 30.08 -11.20 2.25
N THR A 27 30.68 -12.17 2.92
CA THR A 27 30.10 -13.50 3.08
C THR A 27 28.98 -13.44 4.11
N THR A 28 27.76 -13.75 3.66
CA THR A 28 26.52 -13.64 4.44
C THR A 28 25.71 -14.92 4.33
N THR A 29 24.87 -15.18 5.33
CA THR A 29 23.83 -16.22 5.23
C THR A 29 22.56 -15.56 4.68
N THR A 30 21.93 -16.19 3.69
CA THR A 30 20.68 -15.72 3.12
C THR A 30 19.57 -16.72 3.41
N ASP A 31 18.53 -16.27 4.10
CA ASP A 31 17.30 -17.03 4.32
C ASP A 31 16.14 -16.36 3.56
N ILE A 32 15.16 -17.16 3.15
CA ILE A 32 13.89 -16.67 2.61
C ILE A 32 12.81 -17.06 3.60
N VAL A 33 12.22 -16.06 4.26
CA VAL A 33 11.10 -16.23 5.20
C VAL A 33 9.87 -15.61 4.57
N GLY A 34 9.05 -16.43 3.92
CA GLY A 34 7.89 -15.95 3.18
C GLY A 34 8.27 -15.07 1.98
N THR A 35 7.78 -13.82 1.96
CA THR A 35 8.13 -12.80 0.94
C THR A 35 9.45 -12.08 1.23
N LEU A 36 10.06 -12.33 2.37
CA LEU A 36 11.18 -11.55 2.88
C LEU A 36 12.49 -12.29 2.66
N ARG A 37 13.46 -11.58 2.10
CA ARG A 37 14.83 -12.05 2.02
C ARG A 37 15.60 -11.50 3.22
N ARG A 38 16.15 -12.39 4.04
CA ARG A 38 17.01 -12.02 5.18
C ARG A 38 18.46 -12.31 4.82
N VAL A 39 19.32 -11.30 4.94
CA VAL A 39 20.76 -11.35 4.65
C VAL A 39 21.49 -11.01 5.94
N THR A 40 22.15 -12.00 6.53
CA THR A 40 22.75 -11.87 7.85
C THR A 40 24.28 -11.92 7.76
N PHE A 41 24.93 -10.96 8.41
CA PHE A 41 26.37 -10.87 8.61
C PHE A 41 26.71 -10.89 10.11
N GLY A 42 27.59 -11.81 10.52
CA GLY A 42 27.93 -12.04 11.92
C GLY A 42 26.94 -12.98 12.63
N LYS A 43 27.05 -13.07 13.96
CA LYS A 43 26.20 -13.95 14.79
C LYS A 43 25.37 -13.13 15.78
N LYS A 44 24.06 -13.39 15.86
CA LYS A 44 23.16 -12.72 16.80
C LYS A 44 23.59 -12.99 18.23
N ASN A 45 23.80 -11.93 18.99
CA ASN A 45 24.07 -12.00 20.43
C ASN A 45 22.82 -11.51 21.18
N PRO A 46 22.05 -12.38 21.85
CA PRO A 46 20.81 -12.02 22.53
C PRO A 46 20.97 -10.97 23.62
N SER A 47 22.18 -10.83 24.21
CA SER A 47 22.43 -9.86 25.27
C SER A 47 22.74 -8.46 24.75
N LYS A 48 22.88 -8.28 23.42
CA LYS A 48 23.17 -6.98 22.82
C LYS A 48 21.89 -6.31 22.31
N PRO A 49 21.72 -5.00 22.56
CA PRO A 49 20.63 -4.25 21.95
C PRO A 49 20.73 -4.29 20.42
N ASN A 50 19.58 -4.22 19.76
CA ASN A 50 19.48 -4.22 18.30
C ASN A 50 18.66 -3.00 17.87
N LYS A 51 19.19 -2.25 16.92
CA LYS A 51 18.55 -1.05 16.36
C LYS A 51 17.98 -1.36 14.98
N THR A 52 16.70 -1.06 14.77
CA THR A 52 15.97 -1.35 13.54
C THR A 52 15.74 -0.08 12.72
N ILE A 53 16.21 -0.09 11.48
CA ILE A 53 16.14 1.06 10.56
C ILE A 53 15.35 0.64 9.31
N LEU A 54 14.26 1.35 8.99
CA LEU A 54 13.55 1.19 7.72
C LEU A 54 13.99 2.26 6.73
N LEU A 55 14.46 1.86 5.56
CA LEU A 55 14.87 2.77 4.50
C LEU A 55 13.82 2.82 3.40
N VAL A 56 13.27 4.02 3.18
CA VAL A 56 12.25 4.30 2.16
C VAL A 56 12.70 5.45 1.27
N GLY A 57 12.39 5.38 -0.02
CA GLY A 57 12.77 6.41 -0.99
C GLY A 57 12.71 5.91 -2.43
N GLU A 58 12.88 6.81 -3.38
CA GLU A 58 12.81 6.49 -4.81
C GLU A 58 13.89 5.49 -5.26
N THR A 59 13.65 4.80 -6.38
CA THR A 59 14.70 4.07 -7.10
C THR A 59 15.88 4.98 -7.41
N GLY A 60 17.09 4.54 -7.10
CA GLY A 60 18.30 5.31 -7.33
C GLY A 60 18.59 6.39 -6.28
N ALA A 61 17.73 6.60 -5.27
CA ALA A 61 17.99 7.55 -4.19
C ALA A 61 19.23 7.21 -3.34
N GLY A 62 19.92 6.08 -3.58
CA GLY A 62 21.18 5.73 -2.92
C GLY A 62 21.02 4.85 -1.68
N LYS A 63 19.84 4.21 -1.49
CA LYS A 63 19.57 3.29 -0.36
C LYS A 63 20.65 2.20 -0.22
N SER A 64 20.93 1.45 -1.29
CA SER A 64 21.94 0.39 -1.30
C SER A 64 23.36 0.90 -1.00
N SER A 65 23.72 2.08 -1.52
CA SER A 65 25.00 2.72 -1.21
C SER A 65 25.09 3.12 0.26
N LEU A 66 24.00 3.63 0.83
CA LEU A 66 23.90 3.99 2.23
C LEU A 66 24.01 2.76 3.15
N ILE A 67 23.35 1.64 2.80
CA ILE A 67 23.48 0.37 3.52
C ILE A 67 24.94 -0.09 3.55
N ASN A 68 25.61 -0.11 2.39
CA ASN A 68 27.01 -0.48 2.32
C ASN A 68 27.88 0.45 3.17
N ALA A 69 27.64 1.77 3.13
CA ALA A 69 28.38 2.74 3.93
C ALA A 69 28.17 2.53 5.44
N LEU A 70 26.93 2.28 5.88
CA LEU A 70 26.59 2.02 7.27
C LEU A 70 27.24 0.73 7.78
N VAL A 71 27.28 -0.33 6.95
CA VAL A 71 27.99 -1.58 7.29
C VAL A 71 29.48 -1.35 7.46
N ASN A 72 30.13 -0.66 6.52
CA ASN A 72 31.57 -0.34 6.63
C ASN A 72 31.87 0.52 7.86
N TYR A 73 31.00 1.48 8.17
CA TYR A 73 31.12 2.30 9.38
C TYR A 73 31.01 1.45 10.65
N THR A 74 30.03 0.54 10.71
CA THR A 74 29.84 -0.40 11.83
C THR A 74 31.06 -1.32 12.01
N MET A 75 31.72 -1.68 10.91
CA MET A 75 32.95 -2.48 10.87
C MET A 75 34.23 -1.68 11.22
N GLY A 76 34.12 -0.37 11.41
CA GLY A 76 35.26 0.50 11.72
C GLY A 76 36.25 0.65 10.57
N VAL A 77 35.81 0.48 9.32
CA VAL A 77 36.65 0.68 8.14
C VAL A 77 37.02 2.15 8.02
N LYS A 78 38.32 2.43 7.98
CA LYS A 78 38.86 3.79 7.84
C LYS A 78 39.27 4.05 6.39
N TRP A 79 39.43 5.32 6.06
CA TRP A 79 39.93 5.73 4.75
C TRP A 79 41.28 5.08 4.44
N GLU A 80 42.20 5.06 5.40
CA GLU A 80 43.58 4.56 5.24
C GLU A 80 43.67 3.04 5.06
N ASP A 81 42.60 2.29 5.36
CA ASP A 81 42.60 0.83 5.22
C ASP A 81 42.60 0.38 3.75
N GLU A 82 42.23 1.26 2.81
CA GLU A 82 42.20 0.97 1.37
C GLU A 82 41.35 -0.26 1.01
N VAL A 83 40.28 -0.49 1.79
CA VAL A 83 39.30 -1.57 1.56
C VAL A 83 37.87 -1.03 1.62
N TRP A 84 36.97 -1.71 0.91
CA TRP A 84 35.54 -1.44 0.95
C TRP A 84 34.75 -2.74 0.89
N PHE A 85 33.78 -2.91 1.77
CA PHE A 85 32.91 -4.09 1.79
C PHE A 85 31.55 -3.79 1.17
N LYS A 86 31.01 -4.74 0.39
CA LYS A 86 29.65 -4.69 -0.16
C LYS A 86 28.84 -5.85 0.41
N ILE A 87 27.80 -5.51 1.19
CA ILE A 87 26.73 -6.46 1.54
C ILE A 87 25.66 -6.48 0.44
N VAL A 88 25.41 -5.32 -0.17
CA VAL A 88 24.57 -5.17 -1.35
C VAL A 88 25.47 -5.13 -2.58
N VAL A 89 25.37 -6.15 -3.43
CA VAL A 89 26.15 -6.26 -4.67
C VAL A 89 25.27 -5.87 -5.86
N ASP A 90 25.73 -4.89 -6.64
CA ASP A 90 25.08 -4.47 -7.88
C ASP A 90 25.03 -5.68 -8.85
N LYS A 91 23.84 -6.08 -9.28
CA LYS A 91 23.69 -7.13 -10.29
C LYS A 91 24.17 -6.61 -11.66
N ASN A 92 24.89 -7.44 -12.41
CA ASN A 92 25.41 -7.10 -13.74
C ASN A 92 24.33 -6.55 -14.69
N GLN A 93 24.74 -5.72 -15.64
CA GLN A 93 23.92 -5.00 -16.62
C GLN A 93 22.92 -5.87 -17.43
N SER A 94 23.07 -7.19 -17.47
CA SER A 94 22.10 -8.09 -18.12
C SER A 94 20.84 -8.36 -17.28
N GLN A 95 20.79 -7.88 -16.03
CA GLN A 95 19.63 -7.97 -15.13
C GLN A 95 19.07 -6.60 -14.72
N PHE A 96 19.14 -5.60 -15.59
CA PHE A 96 18.33 -4.37 -15.43
C PHE A 96 16.81 -4.66 -15.35
N GLN A 97 16.38 -5.90 -15.64
CA GLN A 97 15.02 -6.38 -15.44
C GLN A 97 14.70 -6.90 -14.02
N SER A 98 15.69 -7.15 -13.15
CA SER A 98 15.43 -7.52 -11.74
C SER A 98 15.85 -6.38 -10.81
N GLN A 99 15.19 -5.23 -10.96
CA GLN A 99 15.07 -4.30 -9.83
C GLN A 99 14.50 -5.08 -8.65
N THR A 100 15.08 -4.92 -7.46
CA THR A 100 14.68 -5.61 -6.23
C THR A 100 13.17 -5.53 -6.04
N SER A 101 12.45 -6.60 -6.40
CA SER A 101 11.00 -6.67 -6.22
C SER A 101 10.66 -6.76 -4.74
N ASP A 102 11.55 -7.35 -3.93
CA ASP A 102 11.26 -7.77 -2.56
C ASP A 102 11.93 -6.90 -1.49
N VAL A 103 11.25 -6.76 -0.33
CA VAL A 103 11.78 -6.12 0.87
C VAL A 103 12.87 -7.02 1.45
N ILE A 104 14.05 -6.45 1.71
CA ILE A 104 15.24 -7.20 2.16
C ILE A 104 15.62 -6.74 3.57
N LEU A 105 15.82 -7.70 4.47
CA LEU A 105 16.34 -7.45 5.81
C LEU A 105 17.85 -7.69 5.79
N TYR A 106 18.63 -6.67 6.12
CA TYR A 106 20.06 -6.80 6.35
C TYR A 106 20.33 -6.79 7.84
N GLU A 107 20.81 -7.91 8.36
CA GLU A 107 21.15 -8.06 9.77
C GLU A 107 22.66 -8.04 9.94
N VAL A 108 23.14 -7.12 10.77
CA VAL A 108 24.55 -6.88 11.02
C VAL A 108 24.78 -7.07 12.52
N PHE A 109 25.13 -8.30 12.88
CA PHE A 109 25.21 -8.77 14.26
C PHE A 109 26.62 -8.78 14.82
N ASP A 110 26.88 -9.58 15.85
CA ASP A 110 28.19 -9.66 16.48
C ASP A 110 29.27 -10.18 15.53
N PHE A 111 30.27 -9.34 15.34
CA PHE A 111 31.50 -9.59 14.61
C PHE A 111 32.62 -8.80 15.31
N GLU A 112 33.87 -9.18 15.06
CA GLU A 112 35.03 -8.61 15.75
C GLU A 112 35.29 -7.15 15.33
N ASN A 113 35.58 -6.25 16.29
CA ASN A 113 35.75 -4.79 16.14
C ASN A 113 34.51 -4.01 15.69
N LYS A 114 33.53 -3.91 16.58
CA LYS A 114 32.40 -3.00 16.38
C LYS A 114 32.77 -1.58 16.78
N THR A 115 32.35 -0.62 15.97
CA THR A 115 32.28 0.79 16.38
C THR A 115 31.03 1.06 17.23
N LEU A 116 29.96 0.29 17.03
CA LEU A 116 28.66 0.53 17.66
C LEU A 116 28.41 -0.39 18.88
N PRO A 117 27.76 0.13 19.93
CA PRO A 117 27.43 -0.65 21.13
C PRO A 117 26.23 -1.59 20.93
N TYR A 118 25.56 -1.52 19.77
CA TYR A 118 24.39 -2.32 19.39
C TYR A 118 24.60 -3.06 18.06
N SER A 119 23.70 -3.99 17.75
CA SER A 119 23.57 -4.59 16.43
C SER A 119 22.58 -3.81 15.56
N LEU A 120 22.65 -4.00 14.24
CA LEU A 120 21.75 -3.31 13.30
C LEU A 120 20.89 -4.30 12.55
N THR A 121 19.62 -3.95 12.38
CA THR A 121 18.74 -4.54 11.38
C THR A 121 18.22 -3.45 10.46
N ILE A 122 18.49 -3.57 9.16
CA ILE A 122 18.11 -2.58 8.16
C ILE A 122 17.09 -3.21 7.23
N ILE A 123 15.89 -2.64 7.19
CA ILE A 123 14.81 -3.02 6.29
C ILE A 123 14.94 -2.15 5.04
N ASP A 124 15.43 -2.75 3.95
CA ASP A 124 15.55 -2.11 2.65
C ASP A 124 14.28 -2.34 1.84
N THR A 125 13.60 -1.25 1.47
CA THR A 125 12.45 -1.34 0.58
C THR A 125 12.88 -1.19 -0.88
N PRO A 126 12.16 -1.81 -1.82
CA PRO A 126 12.24 -1.40 -3.23
C PRO A 126 12.04 0.11 -3.40
N GLY A 127 12.56 0.66 -4.50
CA GLY A 127 12.34 2.06 -4.82
C GLY A 127 10.87 2.34 -5.16
N TYR A 128 10.28 3.31 -4.48
CA TYR A 128 8.93 3.79 -4.77
C TYR A 128 8.89 4.56 -6.08
N GLY A 129 7.74 4.52 -6.77
CA GLY A 129 7.52 5.23 -8.03
C GLY A 129 8.45 4.75 -9.15
N ASN A 130 8.84 3.48 -9.16
CA ASN A 130 9.71 2.89 -10.17
C ASN A 130 9.02 2.80 -11.57
N THR A 131 9.75 2.42 -12.62
CA THR A 131 9.20 2.25 -13.99
C THR A 131 8.08 1.21 -14.10
N GLN A 132 7.89 0.39 -13.06
CA GLN A 132 6.82 -0.60 -12.92
C GLN A 132 5.49 0.01 -12.45
N GLY A 133 5.46 1.29 -12.10
CA GLY A 133 4.24 2.03 -11.77
C GLY A 133 3.68 1.75 -10.38
N ILE A 134 2.46 2.23 -10.15
CA ILE A 134 1.82 2.32 -8.83
C ILE A 134 1.36 0.96 -8.31
N GLU A 135 1.09 0.00 -9.21
CA GLU A 135 0.80 -1.40 -8.86
C GLU A 135 1.92 -1.96 -7.96
N HIS A 136 3.17 -1.64 -8.29
CA HIS A 136 4.32 -2.07 -7.51
C HIS A 136 4.36 -1.40 -6.12
N ASP A 137 4.00 -0.12 -6.01
CA ASP A 137 3.98 0.59 -4.72
C ASP A 137 2.91 0.03 -3.76
N VAL A 138 1.79 -0.46 -4.30
CA VAL A 138 0.77 -1.20 -3.52
C VAL A 138 1.35 -2.51 -2.99
N ILE A 139 2.08 -3.26 -3.82
CA ILE A 139 2.73 -4.52 -3.41
C ILE A 139 3.78 -4.27 -2.31
N VAL A 140 4.59 -3.22 -2.43
CA VAL A 140 5.57 -2.86 -1.39
C VAL A 140 4.88 -2.52 -0.08
N SER A 141 3.79 -1.74 -0.13
CA SER A 141 3.01 -1.38 1.05
C SER A 141 2.39 -2.61 1.72
N GLN A 142 1.85 -3.54 0.95
CA GLN A 142 1.35 -4.81 1.45
C GLN A 142 2.44 -5.65 2.13
N ARG A 143 3.66 -5.67 1.58
CA ARG A 143 4.78 -6.42 2.16
C ARG A 143 5.29 -5.81 3.46
N LEU A 144 5.30 -4.47 3.56
CA LEU A 144 5.59 -3.79 4.81
C LEU A 144 4.52 -4.10 5.86
N PHE A 145 3.25 -4.12 5.46
CA PHE A 145 2.17 -4.52 6.36
C PHE A 145 2.33 -5.97 6.84
N ASP A 146 2.66 -6.89 5.94
CA ASP A 146 2.95 -8.29 6.27
C ASP A 146 4.13 -8.43 7.24
N LEU A 147 5.18 -7.62 7.07
CA LEU A 147 6.33 -7.59 7.97
C LEU A 147 5.92 -7.15 9.39
N PHE A 148 5.21 -6.02 9.52
CA PHE A 148 4.88 -5.43 10.83
C PHE A 148 3.87 -6.24 11.64
N ARG A 149 3.04 -7.07 10.98
CA ARG A 149 2.04 -7.92 11.65
C ARG A 149 2.50 -9.35 11.93
N SER A 150 3.64 -9.77 11.36
CA SER A 150 4.13 -11.14 11.53
C SER A 150 4.60 -11.40 12.99
N GLN A 151 4.42 -12.63 13.49
CA GLN A 151 4.85 -13.01 14.85
C GLN A 151 6.37 -13.02 15.02
N GLU A 152 7.12 -13.26 13.93
CA GLU A 152 8.58 -13.09 13.88
C GLU A 152 9.01 -11.66 13.49
N GLY A 153 8.04 -10.76 13.33
CA GLY A 153 8.21 -9.42 12.79
C GLY A 153 8.69 -8.40 13.81
N PHE A 154 9.09 -7.23 13.30
CA PHE A 154 9.43 -6.10 14.15
C PHE A 154 8.16 -5.48 14.69
N HIS A 155 7.97 -5.54 16.02
CA HIS A 155 6.89 -4.82 16.71
C HIS A 155 7.30 -3.39 17.07
N GLU A 156 8.59 -3.09 16.98
CA GLU A 156 9.19 -1.80 17.29
C GLU A 156 10.20 -1.41 16.21
N ILE A 157 10.31 -0.11 15.95
CA ILE A 157 11.29 0.46 15.04
C ILE A 157 11.99 1.65 15.67
N ASP A 158 13.30 1.76 15.49
CA ASP A 158 14.06 2.90 15.99
C ASP A 158 13.93 4.09 15.04
N VAL A 159 14.11 3.85 13.74
CA VAL A 159 14.15 4.93 12.74
C VAL A 159 13.51 4.53 11.42
N VAL A 160 12.76 5.46 10.84
CA VAL A 160 12.37 5.45 9.42
C VAL A 160 13.20 6.51 8.69
N GLY A 161 14.12 6.07 7.84
CA GLY A 161 14.99 6.91 7.04
C GLY A 161 14.41 7.22 5.66
N LEU A 162 14.06 8.48 5.42
CA LEU A 162 13.66 9.00 4.12
C LEU A 162 14.90 9.28 3.28
N VAL A 163 15.22 8.39 2.35
CA VAL A 163 16.42 8.50 1.54
C VAL A 163 16.15 9.37 0.31
N VAL A 164 16.82 10.52 0.25
CA VAL A 164 16.63 11.56 -0.80
C VAL A 164 17.97 11.99 -1.36
N ARG A 165 18.05 12.25 -2.67
CA ARG A 165 19.28 12.79 -3.29
C ARG A 165 19.43 14.28 -2.97
N ALA A 166 20.63 14.75 -2.70
CA ALA A 166 20.89 16.18 -2.44
C ALA A 166 20.56 17.07 -3.64
N SER A 167 20.76 16.55 -4.87
CA SER A 167 20.42 17.23 -6.12
C SER A 167 18.94 17.16 -6.49
N GLU A 168 18.10 16.52 -5.66
CA GLU A 168 16.65 16.49 -5.87
C GLU A 168 16.11 17.89 -5.59
N CYS A 169 16.16 18.73 -6.62
CA CYS A 169 15.90 20.17 -6.53
C CYS A 169 14.50 20.57 -6.99
N ARG A 170 13.71 19.62 -7.51
CA ARG A 170 12.38 19.94 -8.05
C ARG A 170 11.32 19.30 -7.18
N LEU A 171 10.37 20.12 -6.73
CA LEU A 171 9.03 19.69 -6.36
C LEU A 171 8.35 19.09 -7.61
N ASN A 172 8.86 17.96 -8.07
CA ASN A 172 8.23 17.18 -9.12
C ASN A 172 7.11 16.39 -8.45
N ASP A 173 5.95 16.38 -9.09
CA ASP A 173 4.76 15.64 -8.73
C ASP A 173 5.06 14.21 -8.26
N ARG A 174 6.04 13.57 -8.89
CA ARG A 174 6.52 12.23 -8.54
C ARG A 174 7.20 12.15 -7.16
N PHE A 175 8.05 13.11 -6.81
CA PHE A 175 8.75 13.13 -5.52
C PHE A 175 7.77 13.33 -4.37
N VAL A 176 6.84 14.28 -4.54
CA VAL A 176 5.77 14.55 -3.56
C VAL A 176 4.83 13.36 -3.44
N TYR A 177 4.49 12.71 -4.55
CA TYR A 177 3.74 11.46 -4.57
C TYR A 177 4.40 10.36 -3.72
N ILE A 178 5.69 10.09 -3.96
CA ILE A 178 6.44 9.04 -3.27
C ILE A 178 6.46 9.30 -1.77
N LEU A 179 6.81 10.52 -1.36
CA LEU A 179 6.84 10.88 0.05
C LEU A 179 5.46 10.72 0.70
N ASN A 180 4.39 11.20 0.08
CA ASN A 180 3.06 11.10 0.66
C ASN A 180 2.54 9.66 0.74
N SER A 181 2.84 8.84 -0.26
CA SER A 181 2.43 7.42 -0.30
C SER A 181 3.14 6.60 0.77
N VAL A 182 4.41 6.89 1.03
CA VAL A 182 5.18 6.27 2.10
C VAL A 182 4.69 6.76 3.48
N MET A 183 4.47 8.07 3.63
CA MET A 183 4.04 8.67 4.90
C MET A 183 2.65 8.21 5.36
N SER A 184 1.75 7.92 4.42
CA SER A 184 0.41 7.47 4.76
C SER A 184 0.34 6.08 5.37
N LEU A 185 1.42 5.30 5.25
CA LEU A 185 1.51 3.98 5.85
C LEU A 185 1.70 4.05 7.37
N PHE A 186 2.23 5.16 7.88
CA PHE A 186 2.70 5.27 9.26
C PHE A 186 1.67 5.89 10.20
N GLY A 187 1.69 5.44 11.45
CA GLY A 187 0.99 6.07 12.56
C GLY A 187 1.61 7.42 12.92
N LYS A 188 0.77 8.34 13.42
CA LYS A 188 1.21 9.68 13.86
C LYS A 188 2.26 9.66 14.98
N ASP A 189 2.33 8.56 15.72
CA ASP A 189 3.27 8.31 16.80
C ASP A 189 4.72 8.08 16.31
N LEU A 190 4.92 7.81 15.00
CA LEU A 190 6.25 7.67 14.40
C LEU A 190 6.90 9.00 13.99
N GLU A 191 6.23 10.15 14.16
CA GLU A 191 6.74 11.44 13.67
C GLU A 191 8.18 11.72 14.13
N LYS A 192 8.50 11.44 15.40
CA LYS A 192 9.83 11.67 15.99
C LYS A 192 10.90 10.66 15.55
N ASN A 193 10.51 9.53 14.98
CA ASN A 193 11.40 8.46 14.53
C ASN A 193 11.68 8.56 13.02
N ILE A 194 11.03 9.49 12.31
CA ILE A 194 11.23 9.71 10.88
C ILE A 194 12.31 10.78 10.68
N VAL A 195 13.36 10.45 9.94
CA VAL A 195 14.49 11.37 9.63
C VAL A 195 14.82 11.37 8.15
N THR A 196 15.44 12.44 7.67
CA THR A 196 15.86 12.53 6.25
C THR A 196 17.32 12.11 6.09
N LEU A 197 17.60 11.17 5.19
CA LEU A 197 18.95 10.68 4.89
C LEU A 197 19.33 11.15 3.48
N ILE A 198 20.20 12.15 3.40
CA ILE A 198 20.46 12.89 2.17
C ILE A 198 21.74 12.35 1.53
N THR A 199 21.58 11.69 0.39
CA THR A 199 22.65 11.01 -0.36
C THR A 199 23.20 11.91 -1.47
N TYR A 200 24.38 11.57 -2.02
CA TYR A 200 25.06 12.38 -3.05
C TYR A 200 25.28 13.85 -2.61
N SER A 201 25.47 14.07 -1.31
CA SER A 201 25.63 15.39 -0.72
C SER A 201 27.07 15.89 -0.90
N ASN A 202 27.20 17.16 -1.27
CA ASN A 202 28.47 17.90 -1.25
C ASN A 202 28.78 18.51 0.13
N GLY A 203 28.07 18.11 1.19
CA GLY A 203 28.25 18.62 2.56
C GLY A 203 27.56 19.97 2.83
N VAL A 204 26.95 20.59 1.82
CA VAL A 204 26.19 21.84 1.99
C VAL A 204 24.75 21.51 2.41
N THR A 205 24.16 22.38 3.24
CA THR A 205 22.76 22.30 3.64
C THR A 205 21.86 22.20 2.40
N PRO A 206 21.04 21.14 2.27
CA PRO A 206 20.24 20.88 1.07
C PRO A 206 18.92 21.67 1.12
N VAL A 207 19.01 22.99 0.92
CA VAL A 207 17.89 23.93 1.07
C VAL A 207 16.66 23.52 0.25
N ASN A 208 16.86 23.09 -1.00
CA ASN A 208 15.75 22.72 -1.88
C ASN A 208 14.98 21.49 -1.38
N VAL A 209 15.69 20.47 -0.88
CA VAL A 209 15.06 19.27 -0.31
C VAL A 209 14.27 19.64 0.95
N LEU A 210 14.86 20.46 1.82
CA LEU A 210 14.19 20.89 3.06
C LEU A 210 12.95 21.73 2.76
N GLN A 211 13.03 22.67 1.82
CA GLN A 211 11.88 23.44 1.34
C GLN A 211 10.80 22.54 0.74
N ALA A 212 11.19 21.50 -0.01
CA ALA A 212 10.24 20.56 -0.59
C ALA A 212 9.51 19.74 0.47
N LEU A 213 10.21 19.28 1.52
CA LEU A 213 9.60 18.57 2.65
C LEU A 213 8.61 19.47 3.41
N GLU A 214 8.95 20.75 3.61
CA GLU A 214 8.08 21.74 4.24
C GLU A 214 6.85 22.06 3.39
N ALA A 215 7.05 22.31 2.08
CA ALA A 215 5.96 22.59 1.14
C ALA A 215 5.00 21.41 0.98
N ALA A 216 5.52 20.19 1.08
CA ALA A 216 4.73 18.98 1.12
C ALA A 216 4.09 18.74 2.51
N ASN A 217 4.42 19.50 3.56
CA ASN A 217 3.97 19.27 4.94
C ASN A 217 4.27 17.83 5.41
N ILE A 218 5.52 17.40 5.27
CA ILE A 218 5.98 16.10 5.75
C ILE A 218 6.24 16.17 7.26
N LYS A 219 5.54 15.32 8.02
CA LYS A 219 5.72 15.16 9.45
C LYS A 219 6.91 14.26 9.71
N CYS A 220 7.94 14.81 10.34
CA CYS A 220 9.19 14.12 10.64
C CYS A 220 9.88 14.79 11.84
N ALA A 221 10.90 14.13 12.38
CA ALA A 221 11.69 14.64 13.47
C ALA A 221 12.28 16.00 13.10
N ARG A 222 12.30 16.93 14.05
CA ARG A 222 12.86 18.27 13.86
C ARG A 222 14.03 18.49 14.81
N ASN A 223 15.01 19.23 14.35
CA ASN A 223 16.14 19.65 15.19
C ASN A 223 15.76 20.87 16.05
N GLU A 224 16.70 21.36 16.87
CA GLU A 224 16.52 22.53 17.74
C GLU A 224 16.13 23.81 17.00
N LYS A 225 16.47 23.92 15.70
CA LYS A 225 16.11 25.04 14.82
C LYS A 225 14.73 24.86 14.18
N ASN A 226 13.97 23.86 14.61
CA ASN A 226 12.68 23.50 14.05
C ASN A 226 12.73 23.18 12.54
N VAL A 227 13.85 22.66 12.03
CA VAL A 227 14.00 22.21 10.64
C VAL A 227 13.95 20.68 10.61
N PRO A 228 13.43 20.03 9.54
CA PRO A 228 13.50 18.59 9.37
C PRO A 228 14.90 18.04 9.68
N LEU A 229 14.97 17.10 10.61
CA LEU A 229 16.21 16.46 11.03
C LEU A 229 16.75 15.66 9.85
N HIS A 230 18.00 15.93 9.50
CA HIS A 230 18.63 15.36 8.33
C HIS A 230 20.11 15.05 8.56
N PHE A 231 20.59 14.05 7.84
CA PHE A 231 21.99 13.61 7.86
C PHE A 231 22.52 13.56 6.42
N LEU A 232 23.77 13.98 6.22
CA LEU A 232 24.37 14.13 4.89
C LEU A 232 25.35 12.99 4.59
N PHE A 233 25.25 12.45 3.38
CA PHE A 233 26.07 11.36 2.91
C PHE A 233 26.42 11.56 1.44
N ASP A 234 27.68 11.36 1.08
CA ASP A 234 28.07 11.28 -0.34
C ASP A 234 28.09 9.81 -0.80
N ASN A 235 28.63 8.92 0.05
CA ASN A 235 28.70 7.46 -0.14
C ASN A 235 29.55 6.98 -1.34
N CYS A 236 30.51 7.78 -1.82
CA CYS A 236 31.41 7.40 -2.93
C CYS A 236 32.68 6.63 -2.53
N GLN A 237 32.83 6.14 -1.29
CA GLN A 237 34.10 5.63 -0.76
C GLN A 237 34.64 4.38 -1.49
N HIS A 238 33.79 3.71 -2.28
CA HIS A 238 34.13 2.57 -3.14
C HIS A 238 34.77 2.97 -4.47
N GLN A 239 34.75 4.26 -4.83
CA GLN A 239 35.30 4.75 -6.09
C GLN A 239 36.83 4.65 -6.12
N ASP A 240 37.37 4.61 -7.33
CA ASP A 240 38.81 4.53 -7.55
C ASP A 240 39.50 5.83 -7.15
N ARG A 241 40.34 5.76 -6.12
CA ARG A 241 41.05 6.88 -5.50
C ARG A 241 42.32 7.28 -6.24
N THR A 242 42.69 6.56 -7.30
CA THR A 242 43.87 6.89 -8.12
C THR A 242 43.73 8.25 -8.81
N LYS A 243 42.50 8.67 -9.08
CA LYS A 243 42.16 9.98 -9.65
C LYS A 243 41.28 10.74 -8.67
N GLN A 244 41.44 12.07 -8.60
CA GLN A 244 40.60 12.95 -7.78
C GLN A 244 40.59 12.60 -6.26
N ARG A 245 41.70 12.06 -5.74
CA ARG A 245 41.82 11.62 -4.33
C ARG A 245 41.35 12.67 -3.32
N GLY A 246 41.70 13.94 -3.54
CA GLY A 246 41.27 15.05 -2.66
C GLY A 246 39.75 15.21 -2.60
N ASN A 247 39.07 15.16 -3.75
CA ASN A 247 37.60 15.24 -3.80
C ASN A 247 36.95 14.04 -3.10
N LEU A 248 37.48 12.84 -3.33
CA LEU A 248 36.97 11.61 -2.71
C LEU A 248 37.24 11.57 -1.20
N GLN A 249 38.34 12.16 -0.74
CA GLN A 249 38.62 12.32 0.68
C GLN A 249 37.62 13.28 1.34
N HIS A 250 37.34 14.41 0.70
CA HIS A 250 36.31 15.33 1.18
C HIS A 250 34.92 14.67 1.25
N ALA A 251 34.54 13.90 0.22
CA ALA A 251 33.30 13.14 0.21
C ALA A 251 33.25 12.03 1.30
N HIS A 252 34.40 11.43 1.61
CA HIS A 252 34.53 10.51 2.75
C HIS A 252 34.29 11.22 4.07
N GLU A 253 34.87 12.40 4.28
CA GLU A 253 34.71 13.20 5.50
C GLU A 253 33.24 13.59 5.73
N ILE A 254 32.54 14.03 4.67
CA ILE A 254 31.09 14.31 4.71
C ILE A 254 30.32 13.09 5.22
N SER A 255 30.55 11.95 4.59
CA SER A 255 29.84 10.72 4.95
C SER A 255 30.22 10.20 6.34
N ALA A 256 31.48 10.34 6.76
CA ALA A 256 31.94 9.92 8.08
C ALA A 256 31.33 10.81 9.19
N GLN A 257 31.20 12.11 8.93
CA GLN A 257 30.48 13.02 9.83
C GLN A 257 28.99 12.67 9.90
N GLY A 258 28.33 12.45 8.76
CA GLY A 258 26.94 12.03 8.70
C GLY A 258 26.68 10.72 9.45
N MET A 259 27.58 9.74 9.30
CA MET A 259 27.48 8.47 10.03
C MET A 259 27.61 8.66 11.54
N ARG A 260 28.59 9.44 12.02
CA ARG A 260 28.73 9.74 13.46
C ARG A 260 27.44 10.34 14.02
N GLN A 261 26.96 11.42 13.39
CA GLN A 261 25.74 12.11 13.82
C GLN A 261 24.52 11.18 13.79
N PHE A 262 24.39 10.35 12.76
CA PHE A 262 23.28 9.43 12.62
C PHE A 262 23.33 8.30 13.64
N THR A 263 24.50 7.75 13.94
CA THR A 263 24.65 6.69 14.95
C THR A 263 24.50 7.23 16.37
N ASP A 264 24.97 8.45 16.65
CA ASP A 264 24.70 9.13 17.92
C ASP A 264 23.20 9.32 18.12
N PHE A 265 22.47 9.68 17.07
CA PHE A 265 21.00 9.76 17.11
C PHE A 265 20.36 8.38 17.35
N LEU A 266 20.80 7.33 16.64
CA LEU A 266 20.29 5.96 16.81
C LEU A 266 20.51 5.41 18.22
N GLU A 267 21.62 5.75 18.86
CA GLU A 267 21.90 5.34 20.23
C GLU A 267 20.89 5.93 21.22
N ASN A 268 20.52 7.20 21.03
CA ASN A 268 19.68 7.96 21.95
C ASN A 268 18.18 7.90 21.64
N ILE A 269 17.77 7.51 20.43
CA ILE A 269 16.35 7.46 20.05
C ILE A 269 15.64 6.31 20.78
N THR A 270 14.42 6.57 21.25
CA THR A 270 13.52 5.56 21.82
C THR A 270 12.81 4.81 20.70
N PRO A 271 12.83 3.47 20.68
CA PRO A 271 12.05 2.69 19.72
C PRO A 271 10.57 3.00 19.83
N GLN A 272 9.90 3.09 18.69
CA GLN A 272 8.46 3.31 18.61
C GLN A 272 7.77 2.01 18.22
N LYS A 273 6.72 1.67 18.98
CA LYS A 273 5.89 0.51 18.68
C LYS A 273 5.01 0.74 17.44
N LEU A 274 4.75 -0.33 16.71
CA LEU A 274 4.08 -0.27 15.41
C LEU A 274 2.57 -0.53 15.45
N GLU A 275 1.92 -0.62 16.61
CA GLU A 275 0.48 -0.95 16.67
C GLU A 275 -0.39 0.12 15.97
N THR A 276 -0.06 1.41 16.14
CA THR A 276 -0.77 2.50 15.46
C THR A 276 -0.59 2.41 13.95
N THR A 277 0.64 2.16 13.48
CA THR A 277 0.97 1.94 12.06
C THR A 277 0.22 0.73 11.48
N VAL A 278 0.18 -0.38 12.20
CA VAL A 278 -0.59 -1.58 11.79
C VAL A 278 -2.08 -1.26 11.72
N GLU A 279 -2.64 -0.49 12.66
CA GLU A 279 -4.04 -0.07 12.60
C GLU A 279 -4.33 0.91 11.46
N VAL A 280 -3.40 1.82 11.12
CA VAL A 280 -3.49 2.68 9.93
C VAL A 280 -3.63 1.83 8.67
N MET A 281 -2.75 0.85 8.49
CA MET A 281 -2.77 -0.04 7.33
C MET A 281 -4.06 -0.89 7.28
N LYS A 282 -4.54 -1.39 8.42
CA LYS A 282 -5.84 -2.10 8.51
C LYS A 282 -7.02 -1.20 8.13
N GLU A 283 -7.03 0.06 8.57
CA GLU A 283 -8.10 1.00 8.23
C GLU A 283 -8.11 1.37 6.75
N HIS A 284 -6.94 1.45 6.09
CA HIS A 284 -6.88 1.58 4.63
C HIS A 284 -7.56 0.39 3.93
N ILE A 285 -7.25 -0.85 4.35
CA ILE A 285 -7.89 -2.06 3.81
C ILE A 285 -9.41 -2.02 4.00
N ARG A 286 -9.88 -1.65 5.19
CA ARG A 286 -11.31 -1.52 5.51
C ARG A 286 -12.00 -0.46 4.65
N LEU A 287 -11.37 0.71 4.46
CA LEU A 287 -11.89 1.77 3.60
C LEU A 287 -12.02 1.30 2.14
N THR A 288 -10.98 0.66 1.60
CA THR A 288 -10.99 0.14 0.22
C THR A 288 -12.09 -0.89 0.04
N ALA A 289 -12.21 -1.86 0.96
CA ALA A 289 -13.28 -2.86 0.94
C ALA A 289 -14.68 -2.26 1.04
N CYS A 290 -14.87 -1.23 1.87
CA CYS A 290 -16.15 -0.53 2.00
C CYS A 290 -16.53 0.17 0.70
N ILE A 291 -15.56 0.82 0.02
CA ILE A 291 -15.81 1.54 -1.23
C ILE A 291 -16.09 0.58 -2.38
N GLN A 292 -15.35 -0.53 -2.49
CA GLN A 292 -15.62 -1.56 -3.51
C GLN A 292 -17.04 -2.13 -3.37
N ASN A 293 -17.46 -2.48 -2.14
CA ASN A 293 -18.82 -2.94 -1.90
C ASN A 293 -19.86 -1.87 -2.24
N LEU A 294 -19.62 -0.60 -1.89
CA LEU A 294 -20.51 0.49 -2.27
C LEU A 294 -20.64 0.62 -3.80
N GLN A 295 -19.53 0.51 -4.54
CA GLN A 295 -19.55 0.52 -6.01
C GLN A 295 -20.35 -0.66 -6.58
N ASP A 296 -20.15 -1.87 -6.07
CA ASP A 296 -20.89 -3.06 -6.52
C ASP A 296 -22.40 -2.96 -6.23
N ARG A 297 -22.79 -2.34 -5.10
CA ARG A 297 -24.19 -2.10 -4.75
C ARG A 297 -24.83 -1.03 -5.65
N LEU A 298 -24.11 0.05 -5.95
CA LEU A 298 -24.58 1.07 -6.91
C LEU A 298 -24.78 0.48 -8.30
N MET A 299 -23.89 -0.42 -8.73
CA MET A 299 -24.05 -1.15 -9.98
C MET A 299 -25.30 -2.04 -9.96
N LEU A 300 -25.54 -2.76 -8.86
CA LEU A 300 -26.75 -3.59 -8.72
C LEU A 300 -28.03 -2.76 -8.78
N ILE A 301 -28.07 -1.60 -8.09
CA ILE A 301 -29.20 -0.66 -8.16
C ILE A 301 -29.45 -0.22 -9.60
N ALA A 302 -28.40 0.19 -10.33
CA ALA A 302 -28.52 0.62 -11.72
C ALA A 302 -29.08 -0.49 -12.63
N LEU A 303 -28.63 -1.74 -12.44
CA LEU A 303 -29.14 -2.89 -13.19
C LEU A 303 -30.60 -3.22 -12.84
N LYS A 304 -30.98 -3.16 -11.55
CA LYS A 304 -32.38 -3.36 -11.12
C LYS A 304 -33.31 -2.27 -11.66
N GLN A 305 -32.87 -1.01 -11.67
CA GLN A 305 -33.60 0.09 -12.31
C GLN A 305 -33.77 -0.13 -13.82
N ALA A 306 -32.76 -0.69 -14.51
CA ALA A 306 -32.86 -1.05 -15.91
C ALA A 306 -33.85 -2.22 -16.14
N GLU A 307 -33.82 -3.24 -15.28
CA GLU A 307 -34.80 -4.35 -15.28
C GLU A 307 -36.22 -3.83 -15.11
N LEU A 308 -36.44 -2.92 -14.15
CA LEU A 308 -37.73 -2.30 -13.89
C LEU A 308 -38.24 -1.56 -15.14
N LYS A 309 -37.39 -0.72 -15.75
CA LYS A 309 -37.76 0.01 -16.98
C LYS A 309 -38.11 -0.92 -18.14
N GLN A 310 -37.34 -1.98 -18.34
CA GLN A 310 -37.61 -2.99 -19.38
C GLN A 310 -38.92 -3.71 -19.10
N THR A 311 -39.18 -4.09 -17.85
CA THR A 311 -40.43 -4.75 -17.44
C THR A 311 -41.64 -3.82 -17.61
N GLN A 312 -41.51 -2.53 -17.28
CA GLN A 312 -42.57 -1.53 -17.51
C GLN A 312 -42.86 -1.34 -19.01
N GLN A 313 -41.82 -1.31 -19.85
CA GLN A 313 -42.00 -1.22 -21.31
C GLN A 313 -42.64 -2.49 -21.88
N ALA A 314 -42.28 -3.66 -21.35
CA ALA A 314 -42.87 -4.94 -21.70
C ALA A 314 -44.38 -4.95 -21.43
N LEU A 315 -44.78 -4.55 -20.21
CA LEU A 315 -46.19 -4.48 -19.81
C LEU A 315 -46.99 -3.49 -20.66
N LYS A 316 -46.43 -2.32 -20.99
CA LYS A 316 -47.09 -1.36 -21.90
C LYS A 316 -47.30 -1.91 -23.31
N LYS A 317 -46.32 -2.62 -23.87
CA LYS A 317 -46.47 -3.27 -25.18
C LYS A 317 -47.51 -4.38 -25.13
N TYR A 318 -47.52 -5.18 -24.05
CA TYR A 318 -48.53 -6.20 -23.83
C TYR A 318 -49.95 -5.63 -23.79
N GLU A 319 -50.21 -4.54 -23.07
CA GLU A 319 -51.52 -3.88 -23.05
C GLU A 319 -52.00 -3.43 -24.44
N GLN A 320 -51.06 -3.05 -25.32
CA GLN A 320 -51.35 -2.69 -26.70
C GLN A 320 -51.62 -3.92 -27.58
N GLU A 321 -50.83 -4.98 -27.42
CA GLU A 321 -50.88 -6.19 -28.25
C GLU A 321 -51.96 -7.20 -27.80
N MET A 322 -52.39 -7.19 -26.54
CA MET A 322 -53.57 -7.94 -26.06
C MET A 322 -54.83 -7.59 -26.84
N LYS A 323 -54.96 -6.34 -27.30
CA LYS A 323 -56.07 -5.93 -28.19
C LYS A 323 -56.05 -6.67 -29.53
N MET A 324 -54.95 -7.35 -29.86
CA MET A 324 -54.70 -8.01 -31.15
C MET A 324 -54.59 -9.54 -31.06
N ASN A 325 -54.83 -10.17 -29.90
CA ASN A 325 -54.80 -11.64 -29.70
C ASN A 325 -53.53 -12.35 -30.22
N LYS A 326 -52.34 -11.77 -29.98
CA LYS A 326 -51.06 -12.41 -30.31
C LYS A 326 -50.39 -13.00 -29.07
N GLU A 327 -49.68 -14.12 -29.26
CA GLU A 327 -48.74 -14.62 -28.26
C GLU A 327 -47.63 -13.59 -28.02
N PHE A 328 -47.32 -13.34 -26.75
CA PHE A 328 -46.40 -12.28 -26.32
C PHE A 328 -45.25 -12.88 -25.50
N GLU A 329 -44.04 -12.77 -26.04
CA GLU A 329 -42.79 -13.10 -25.34
C GLU A 329 -41.97 -11.83 -25.18
N VAL A 330 -41.57 -11.50 -23.95
CA VAL A 330 -40.60 -10.43 -23.72
C VAL A 330 -39.39 -10.94 -22.96
N GLU A 331 -38.25 -10.58 -23.52
CA GLU A 331 -36.93 -10.79 -22.94
C GLU A 331 -36.56 -9.58 -22.07
N VAL A 332 -36.28 -9.83 -20.80
CA VAL A 332 -35.78 -8.82 -19.85
C VAL A 332 -34.42 -9.27 -19.34
N ASN A 333 -33.50 -8.30 -19.16
CA ASN A 333 -32.22 -8.56 -18.54
C ASN A 333 -32.34 -8.47 -17.02
N GLU A 334 -32.33 -9.63 -16.37
CA GLU A 334 -32.40 -9.74 -14.91
C GLU A 334 -30.98 -9.83 -14.32
N PRO A 335 -30.61 -8.97 -13.36
CA PRO A 335 -29.35 -9.09 -12.66
C PRO A 335 -29.36 -10.24 -11.64
N TYR A 336 -28.28 -11.01 -11.59
CA TYR A 336 -28.07 -12.08 -10.62
C TYR A 336 -26.61 -12.10 -10.15
N LYS A 337 -26.37 -12.75 -9.00
CA LYS A 337 -25.02 -12.98 -8.47
C LYS A 337 -24.48 -14.30 -8.97
N ASP A 338 -23.29 -14.25 -9.56
CA ASP A 338 -22.52 -15.43 -9.98
C ASP A 338 -21.22 -15.52 -9.17
N LYS A 339 -20.61 -16.71 -9.10
CA LYS A 339 -19.29 -16.90 -8.50
C LYS A 339 -18.22 -17.08 -9.57
N GLU A 340 -17.27 -16.16 -9.61
CA GLU A 340 -16.13 -16.25 -10.53
C GLU A 340 -14.85 -16.65 -9.80
N ARG A 341 -14.06 -17.52 -10.43
CA ARG A 341 -12.79 -17.96 -9.89
C ARG A 341 -11.75 -16.84 -10.03
N ILE A 342 -11.03 -16.56 -8.94
CA ILE A 342 -9.91 -15.63 -8.95
C ILE A 342 -8.59 -16.38 -9.12
N ASN A 343 -7.57 -15.67 -9.60
CA ASN A 343 -6.18 -16.13 -9.61
C ASN A 343 -5.61 -16.08 -8.18
N GLY A 344 -6.19 -16.90 -7.29
CA GLY A 344 -5.77 -17.06 -5.89
C GLY A 344 -5.08 -18.41 -5.67
N GLY A 345 -4.22 -18.48 -4.65
CA GLY A 345 -3.36 -19.63 -4.47
C GLY A 345 -2.52 -19.57 -3.22
N MET A 346 -1.96 -20.73 -2.88
CA MET A 346 -0.95 -20.81 -1.84
C MET A 346 0.36 -20.29 -2.43
N TRP A 347 0.96 -19.32 -1.76
CA TRP A 347 2.25 -18.77 -2.13
C TRP A 347 3.24 -19.03 -0.99
N GLY A 348 4.24 -19.88 -1.24
CA GLY A 348 5.07 -20.44 -0.17
C GLY A 348 4.26 -21.27 0.84
N LEU A 349 4.80 -21.46 2.05
CA LEU A 349 4.19 -22.28 3.11
C LEU A 349 3.13 -21.55 3.95
N PHE A 350 3.15 -20.22 3.97
CA PHE A 350 2.41 -19.42 4.97
C PHE A 350 1.36 -18.46 4.39
N PHE A 351 1.35 -18.22 3.07
CA PHE A 351 0.44 -17.25 2.43
C PHE A 351 -0.60 -17.98 1.59
N PHE A 352 -1.85 -17.57 1.75
CA PHE A 352 -2.96 -18.02 0.92
C PHE A 352 -3.71 -16.80 0.41
N GLU A 353 -3.52 -16.48 -0.87
CA GLU A 353 -4.28 -15.44 -1.54
C GLU A 353 -5.68 -15.97 -1.88
N GLY A 354 -6.69 -15.32 -1.31
CA GLY A 354 -8.09 -15.62 -1.54
C GLY A 354 -8.96 -14.40 -1.27
N ALA A 355 -10.25 -14.50 -1.57
CA ALA A 355 -11.23 -13.48 -1.23
C ALA A 355 -11.93 -13.87 0.06
N VAL A 356 -12.17 -12.90 0.95
CA VAL A 356 -13.09 -13.07 2.07
C VAL A 356 -14.45 -12.56 1.61
N CYS A 357 -15.42 -13.46 1.54
CA CYS A 357 -16.77 -13.17 1.05
C CYS A 357 -17.81 -13.47 2.13
N CYS A 358 -18.83 -12.62 2.24
CA CYS A 358 -19.98 -12.89 3.09
C CYS A 358 -20.97 -13.75 2.31
N THR A 359 -21.25 -14.97 2.77
CA THR A 359 -22.16 -15.89 2.09
C THR A 359 -23.62 -15.53 2.32
N PHE A 360 -23.92 -14.78 3.39
CA PHE A 360 -25.27 -14.32 3.69
C PHE A 360 -25.68 -13.05 2.93
N CYS A 361 -24.71 -12.17 2.63
CA CYS A 361 -24.95 -10.97 1.83
C CYS A 361 -24.60 -11.16 0.35
N GLU A 362 -23.87 -12.23 0.01
CA GLU A 362 -23.31 -12.46 -1.33
C GLU A 362 -22.40 -11.30 -1.78
N GLU A 363 -21.51 -10.87 -0.87
CA GLU A 363 -20.66 -9.69 -1.01
C GLU A 363 -19.18 -9.99 -0.81
N ASN A 364 -18.32 -9.33 -1.59
CA ASN A 364 -16.87 -9.46 -1.49
C ASN A 364 -16.34 -8.51 -0.42
N CYS A 365 -16.02 -9.04 0.76
CA CYS A 365 -15.67 -8.23 1.91
C CYS A 365 -14.19 -7.84 1.94
N HIS A 366 -13.29 -8.64 1.36
CA HIS A 366 -11.89 -8.26 1.17
C HIS A 366 -11.32 -8.99 -0.05
N TYR A 367 -11.13 -8.26 -1.14
CA TYR A 367 -10.42 -8.70 -2.35
C TYR A 367 -10.08 -7.50 -3.25
N PRO A 368 -8.88 -7.42 -3.86
CA PRO A 368 -7.72 -8.29 -3.65
C PRO A 368 -7.01 -7.98 -2.32
N GLY A 369 -5.94 -8.74 -1.98
CA GLY A 369 -5.02 -8.39 -0.88
C GLY A 369 -5.15 -9.21 0.41
N CYS A 370 -6.09 -10.15 0.51
CA CYS A 370 -6.21 -11.01 1.70
C CYS A 370 -5.24 -12.21 1.64
N THR A 371 -3.97 -11.99 2.00
CA THR A 371 -2.89 -13.00 1.83
C THR A 371 -2.59 -13.83 3.09
N MET A 372 -2.72 -13.27 4.29
CA MET A 372 -2.28 -13.92 5.55
C MET A 372 -3.41 -14.51 6.40
N ALA A 373 -4.65 -14.07 6.22
CA ALA A 373 -5.75 -14.56 7.05
C ALA A 373 -6.10 -16.00 6.67
N TRP A 374 -5.80 -16.98 7.52
CA TRP A 374 -6.17 -18.38 7.26
C TRP A 374 -7.67 -18.64 7.42
N LYS A 375 -8.30 -17.87 8.31
CA LYS A 375 -9.74 -17.88 8.56
C LYS A 375 -10.32 -16.49 8.34
N PRO A 376 -11.61 -16.36 7.98
CA PRO A 376 -12.27 -15.06 7.85
C PRO A 376 -12.14 -14.19 9.10
N GLU A 377 -12.19 -14.81 10.29
CA GLU A 377 -12.04 -14.15 11.60
C GLU A 377 -10.72 -13.39 11.75
N HIS A 378 -9.67 -13.80 11.03
CA HIS A 378 -8.36 -13.17 11.06
C HIS A 378 -8.19 -12.08 10.00
N CYS A 379 -9.20 -11.86 9.16
CA CYS A 379 -9.18 -10.84 8.13
C CYS A 379 -9.33 -9.43 8.73
N GLU A 380 -8.65 -8.45 8.13
CA GLU A 380 -8.60 -7.06 8.61
C GLU A 380 -9.96 -6.37 8.62
N VAL A 381 -10.87 -6.81 7.75
CA VAL A 381 -12.25 -6.30 7.66
C VAL A 381 -13.15 -6.87 8.75
N ILE A 382 -12.72 -7.89 9.50
CA ILE A 382 -13.39 -8.35 10.70
C ILE A 382 -12.82 -7.58 11.90
N LYS A 383 -13.68 -6.86 12.60
CA LYS A 383 -13.36 -6.13 13.82
C LYS A 383 -14.37 -6.51 14.90
N ASP A 384 -13.87 -6.89 16.08
CA ASP A 384 -14.70 -7.32 17.21
C ASP A 384 -15.71 -8.42 16.81
N GLY A 385 -15.26 -9.36 15.96
CA GLY A 385 -16.06 -10.48 15.46
C GLY A 385 -17.06 -10.15 14.34
N ARG A 386 -17.13 -8.90 13.88
CA ARG A 386 -18.07 -8.43 12.85
C ARG A 386 -17.36 -7.82 11.64
N CYS A 387 -17.93 -8.02 10.46
CA CYS A 387 -17.44 -7.41 9.24
C CYS A 387 -17.77 -5.91 9.18
N THR A 388 -16.79 -5.10 8.80
CA THR A 388 -16.95 -3.66 8.61
C THR A 388 -17.34 -3.27 7.18
N ALA A 389 -17.31 -4.22 6.24
CA ALA A 389 -17.55 -3.96 4.81
C ALA A 389 -18.94 -4.40 4.30
N CYS A 390 -19.41 -5.58 4.74
CA CYS A 390 -20.69 -6.13 4.25
C CYS A 390 -21.92 -5.37 4.77
N THR A 391 -23.03 -5.45 4.03
CA THR A 391 -24.25 -4.65 4.24
C THR A 391 -24.78 -4.78 5.67
N ARG A 392 -24.78 -6.01 6.21
CA ARG A 392 -25.42 -6.33 7.49
C ARG A 392 -24.43 -6.36 8.66
N LYS A 393 -23.17 -5.98 8.46
CA LYS A 393 -22.08 -6.13 9.46
C LYS A 393 -22.08 -7.53 10.10
N CYS A 394 -22.19 -8.54 9.24
CA CYS A 394 -22.33 -9.94 9.59
C CYS A 394 -21.18 -10.42 10.48
N LEU A 395 -21.45 -11.44 11.29
CA LEU A 395 -20.43 -12.12 12.08
C LEU A 395 -19.39 -12.79 11.17
N ALA A 396 -18.18 -12.99 11.69
CA ALA A 396 -17.11 -13.66 10.97
C ALA A 396 -17.50 -15.07 10.49
N SER A 397 -18.36 -15.77 11.22
CA SER A 397 -18.89 -17.10 10.86
C SER A 397 -19.76 -17.11 9.59
N ALA A 398 -20.33 -15.97 9.20
CA ALA A 398 -21.07 -15.82 7.94
C ALA A 398 -20.17 -15.55 6.73
N HIS A 399 -18.85 -15.58 6.93
CA HIS A 399 -17.87 -15.36 5.88
C HIS A 399 -17.12 -16.63 5.56
N SER A 400 -16.67 -16.75 4.32
CA SER A 400 -15.75 -17.79 3.87
C SER A 400 -14.54 -17.14 3.21
N LYS A 401 -13.40 -17.84 3.26
CA LYS A 401 -12.21 -17.47 2.51
C LYS A 401 -12.02 -18.46 1.36
N GLU A 402 -12.22 -18.00 0.14
CA GLU A 402 -12.31 -18.87 -1.05
C GLU A 402 -11.52 -18.31 -2.23
N LYS A 403 -11.34 -19.13 -3.27
CA LYS A 403 -10.79 -18.70 -4.57
C LYS A 403 -11.88 -18.22 -5.53
N TYR A 404 -12.98 -17.69 -4.97
CA TYR A 404 -14.12 -17.19 -5.73
C TYR A 404 -14.56 -15.83 -5.20
N ILE A 405 -15.10 -15.01 -6.09
CA ILE A 405 -15.74 -13.74 -5.76
C ILE A 405 -17.16 -13.72 -6.33
N TYR A 406 -18.05 -12.98 -5.69
CA TYR A 406 -19.38 -12.68 -6.21
C TYR A 406 -19.30 -11.60 -7.28
N VAL A 407 -19.83 -11.86 -8.46
CA VAL A 407 -19.92 -10.88 -9.56
C VAL A 407 -21.38 -10.73 -9.95
N THR A 408 -21.83 -9.49 -10.08
CA THR A 408 -23.18 -9.22 -10.61
C THR A 408 -23.14 -9.35 -12.14
N LYS A 409 -23.94 -10.27 -12.68
CA LYS A 409 -24.12 -10.48 -14.13
C LYS A 409 -25.58 -10.28 -14.50
N THR A 410 -25.85 -10.12 -15.78
CA THR A 410 -27.22 -10.12 -16.32
C THR A 410 -27.46 -11.42 -17.08
N LYS A 411 -28.69 -11.95 -16.96
CA LYS A 411 -29.17 -13.04 -17.81
C LYS A 411 -30.43 -12.58 -18.54
N LYS A 412 -30.55 -12.98 -19.79
CA LYS A 412 -31.77 -12.81 -20.57
C LYS A 412 -32.79 -13.80 -20.06
N VAL A 413 -33.90 -13.30 -19.54
CA VAL A 413 -35.01 -14.14 -19.08
C VAL A 413 -36.20 -13.84 -19.97
N GLN A 414 -36.68 -14.87 -20.66
CA GLN A 414 -37.99 -14.81 -21.27
C GLN A 414 -39.03 -14.88 -20.15
N LYS A 415 -39.69 -13.76 -19.88
CA LYS A 415 -40.83 -13.75 -18.96
C LYS A 415 -42.05 -14.13 -19.81
N THR A 416 -42.41 -15.41 -19.81
CA THR A 416 -43.56 -15.91 -20.58
C THR A 416 -44.87 -15.60 -19.86
N LEU A 417 -45.98 -15.65 -20.60
CA LEU A 417 -47.34 -15.53 -20.06
C LEU A 417 -47.61 -16.47 -18.87
N ILE A 418 -46.93 -17.62 -18.77
CA ILE A 418 -47.14 -18.61 -17.70
C ILE A 418 -46.38 -18.22 -16.43
N ASP A 419 -45.18 -17.66 -16.50
CA ASP A 419 -44.44 -17.21 -15.30
C ASP A 419 -45.05 -15.94 -14.69
N VAL A 420 -45.54 -15.05 -15.55
CA VAL A 420 -46.34 -13.90 -15.13
C VAL A 420 -47.69 -14.38 -14.61
N LYS A 421 -48.38 -15.33 -15.27
CA LYS A 421 -49.65 -15.91 -14.79
C LYS A 421 -49.53 -16.75 -13.52
N GLU A 422 -48.52 -17.57 -13.30
CA GLU A 422 -48.43 -18.45 -12.12
C GLU A 422 -48.21 -17.64 -10.83
N LYS A 423 -47.49 -16.51 -10.92
CA LYS A 423 -47.47 -15.51 -9.83
C LYS A 423 -48.78 -14.73 -9.72
N TYR A 424 -49.50 -14.50 -10.83
CA TYR A 424 -50.79 -13.77 -10.90
C TYR A 424 -52.03 -14.62 -10.55
N GLU A 425 -51.98 -15.94 -10.69
CA GLU A 425 -53.08 -16.86 -10.36
C GLU A 425 -52.99 -17.32 -8.90
N LYS A 426 -51.79 -17.35 -8.30
CA LYS A 426 -51.65 -17.41 -6.84
C LYS A 426 -52.21 -16.16 -6.13
N SER A 427 -52.35 -15.03 -6.83
CA SER A 427 -53.03 -13.82 -6.33
C SER A 427 -54.50 -13.71 -6.72
N LYS A 428 -55.09 -14.66 -7.48
CA LYS A 428 -56.53 -14.64 -7.81
C LYS A 428 -57.49 -14.79 -6.62
N ALA A 429 -56.98 -15.16 -5.43
CA ALA A 429 -57.78 -15.18 -4.20
C ALA A 429 -57.91 -13.79 -3.52
N ALA A 430 -57.18 -12.77 -3.96
CA ALA A 430 -57.35 -11.39 -3.49
C ALA A 430 -56.91 -10.42 -4.59
N SER A 431 -57.82 -9.58 -5.08
CA SER A 431 -57.63 -8.58 -6.15
C SER A 431 -56.32 -7.76 -6.06
N VAL A 432 -55.21 -8.26 -6.61
CA VAL A 432 -53.95 -7.52 -6.67
C VAL A 432 -53.39 -7.57 -8.10
N ASP A 433 -53.24 -6.36 -8.63
CA ASP A 433 -52.94 -5.94 -9.99
C ASP A 433 -51.55 -6.41 -10.48
N ALA A 434 -51.27 -6.27 -11.77
CA ALA A 434 -49.92 -6.43 -12.34
C ALA A 434 -48.90 -5.45 -11.70
N SER A 435 -49.38 -4.51 -10.88
CA SER A 435 -48.59 -3.67 -9.98
C SER A 435 -47.69 -4.51 -9.07
N SER A 436 -48.12 -5.67 -8.54
CA SER A 436 -47.37 -6.39 -7.49
C SER A 436 -45.92 -6.75 -7.84
N LEU A 437 -45.64 -7.18 -9.09
CA LEU A 437 -44.27 -7.47 -9.53
C LEU A 437 -43.41 -6.21 -9.69
N LEU A 438 -43.99 -5.14 -10.25
CA LEU A 438 -43.33 -3.85 -10.34
C LEU A 438 -43.13 -3.25 -8.96
N ASP A 439 -44.09 -3.42 -8.05
CA ASP A 439 -44.08 -2.98 -6.66
C ASP A 439 -42.99 -3.72 -5.88
N ASP A 440 -42.80 -5.02 -6.12
CA ASP A 440 -41.74 -5.80 -5.48
C ASP A 440 -40.35 -5.36 -5.96
N LEU A 441 -40.13 -5.19 -7.28
CA LEU A 441 -38.87 -4.65 -7.81
C LEU A 441 -38.63 -3.20 -7.35
N GLN A 442 -39.69 -2.38 -7.34
CA GLN A 442 -39.65 -0.99 -6.89
C GLN A 442 -39.30 -0.92 -5.40
N LYS A 443 -39.91 -1.75 -4.56
CA LYS A 443 -39.56 -1.89 -3.13
C LYS A 443 -38.13 -2.37 -2.94
N GLU A 444 -37.65 -3.31 -3.76
CA GLU A 444 -36.25 -3.76 -3.71
C GLU A 444 -35.29 -2.60 -4.00
N ILE A 445 -35.57 -1.81 -5.05
CA ILE A 445 -34.81 -0.61 -5.40
C ILE A 445 -34.88 0.43 -4.27
N GLU A 446 -36.06 0.74 -3.74
CA GLU A 446 -36.25 1.70 -2.65
C GLU A 446 -35.49 1.29 -1.38
N ASN A 447 -35.51 0.00 -1.02
CA ASN A 447 -34.74 -0.51 0.11
C ASN A 447 -33.22 -0.35 -0.12
N LEU A 448 -32.73 -0.67 -1.32
CA LEU A 448 -31.32 -0.50 -1.67
C LEU A 448 -30.90 0.98 -1.70
N GLU A 449 -31.77 1.86 -2.19
CA GLU A 449 -31.55 3.31 -2.21
C GLU A 449 -31.58 3.91 -0.81
N ALA A 450 -32.47 3.45 0.07
CA ALA A 450 -32.52 3.88 1.47
C ALA A 450 -31.25 3.52 2.26
N ASP A 451 -30.58 2.41 1.90
CA ASP A 451 -29.34 2.00 2.53
C ASP A 451 -28.08 2.68 1.93
N LYS A 452 -28.19 3.35 0.76
CA LYS A 452 -27.09 4.09 0.12
C LYS A 452 -26.44 5.08 1.08
N GLU A 453 -27.24 5.82 1.84
CA GLU A 453 -26.74 6.81 2.79
C GLU A 453 -25.91 6.17 3.91
N LYS A 454 -26.39 5.03 4.43
CA LYS A 454 -25.69 4.28 5.48
C LYS A 454 -24.33 3.79 4.99
N TRP A 455 -24.25 3.32 3.74
CA TRP A 455 -23.00 2.83 3.16
C TRP A 455 -21.98 3.94 2.93
N ILE A 456 -22.43 5.11 2.45
CA ILE A 456 -21.58 6.29 2.32
C ILE A 456 -21.06 6.73 3.69
N ASP A 457 -21.93 6.75 4.70
CA ASP A 457 -21.56 7.15 6.05
C ASP A 457 -20.54 6.18 6.69
N MET A 458 -20.64 4.87 6.42
CA MET A 458 -19.63 3.90 6.85
C MET A 458 -18.25 4.17 6.22
N ALA A 459 -18.20 4.47 4.93
CA ALA A 459 -16.94 4.81 4.27
C ALA A 459 -16.32 6.09 4.87
N CYS A 460 -17.14 7.10 5.18
CA CYS A 460 -16.68 8.32 5.86
C CYS A 460 -16.17 8.05 7.28
N GLN A 461 -16.75 7.12 8.03
CA GLN A 461 -16.24 6.74 9.36
C GLN A 461 -14.80 6.18 9.30
N HIS A 462 -14.47 5.42 8.25
CA HIS A 462 -13.09 4.96 8.03
C HIS A 462 -12.14 6.12 7.72
N VAL A 463 -12.57 7.10 6.92
CA VAL A 463 -11.80 8.33 6.66
C VAL A 463 -11.57 9.11 7.97
N ASP A 464 -12.61 9.30 8.79
CA ASP A 464 -12.50 9.98 10.08
C ASP A 464 -11.57 9.25 11.04
N ARG A 465 -11.56 7.91 10.99
CA ARG A 465 -10.64 7.10 11.77
C ARG A 465 -9.20 7.32 11.31
N LEU A 466 -8.93 7.23 10.00
CA LEU A 466 -7.61 7.49 9.42
C LEU A 466 -7.10 8.88 9.80
N ASN A 467 -7.97 9.90 9.75
CA ASN A 467 -7.65 11.26 10.20
C ASN A 467 -7.11 11.36 11.63
N LYS A 468 -7.52 10.44 12.51
CA LYS A 468 -7.12 10.44 13.93
C LYS A 468 -5.82 9.71 14.19
N ILE A 469 -5.46 8.73 13.35
CA ILE A 469 -4.37 7.78 13.64
C ILE A 469 -3.19 7.89 12.66
N ALA A 470 -3.44 8.25 11.40
CA ALA A 470 -2.41 8.30 10.38
C ALA A 470 -1.51 9.53 10.55
N LEU A 471 -0.23 9.36 10.25
CA LEU A 471 0.74 10.44 10.19
C LEU A 471 0.39 11.42 9.06
N LYS A 472 -0.10 10.87 7.94
CA LYS A 472 -0.48 11.65 6.76
C LYS A 472 -1.72 11.11 6.09
N VAL A 473 -2.78 11.91 6.10
CA VAL A 473 -4.11 11.49 5.62
C VAL A 473 -4.33 11.91 4.17
N ASP A 474 -3.70 13.01 3.74
CA ASP A 474 -3.78 13.61 2.40
C ASP A 474 -2.88 12.86 1.39
N SER A 475 -3.05 11.54 1.33
CA SER A 475 -2.30 10.65 0.44
C SER A 475 -3.12 10.30 -0.79
N VAL A 476 -2.45 9.85 -1.86
CA VAL A 476 -3.13 9.39 -3.08
C VAL A 476 -4.09 8.23 -2.80
N SER A 477 -3.69 7.30 -1.94
CA SER A 477 -4.52 6.14 -1.58
C SER A 477 -5.85 6.57 -0.94
N THR A 478 -5.79 7.58 -0.07
CA THR A 478 -6.98 8.21 0.51
C THR A 478 -7.72 9.03 -0.54
N TYR A 479 -7.01 9.73 -1.43
CA TYR A 479 -7.60 10.65 -2.40
C TYR A 479 -8.48 9.96 -3.45
N VAL A 480 -8.06 8.82 -4.03
CA VAL A 480 -8.90 8.05 -4.98
C VAL A 480 -10.24 7.69 -4.35
N HIS A 481 -10.21 7.35 -3.06
CA HIS A 481 -11.39 7.04 -2.27
C HIS A 481 -12.20 8.29 -1.90
N LEU A 482 -11.55 9.40 -1.58
CA LEU A 482 -12.20 10.68 -1.26
C LEU A 482 -12.92 11.30 -2.45
N ASP A 483 -12.37 11.24 -3.67
CA ASP A 483 -13.03 11.80 -4.87
C ASP A 483 -14.38 11.14 -5.12
N PHE A 484 -14.41 9.80 -5.06
CA PHE A 484 -15.65 9.03 -5.14
C PHE A 484 -16.64 9.43 -4.04
N LEU A 485 -16.19 9.54 -2.79
CA LEU A 485 -17.07 9.95 -1.68
C LEU A 485 -17.54 11.40 -1.82
N ILE A 486 -16.70 12.32 -2.31
CA ILE A 486 -17.06 13.73 -2.56
C ILE A 486 -18.14 13.81 -3.63
N GLU A 487 -18.03 13.04 -4.71
CA GLU A 487 -19.08 12.95 -5.75
C GLU A 487 -20.40 12.49 -5.13
N LYS A 488 -20.38 11.40 -4.35
CA LYS A 488 -21.60 10.86 -3.72
C LYS A 488 -22.18 11.79 -2.66
N MET A 489 -21.36 12.55 -1.94
CA MET A 489 -21.84 13.58 -1.00
C MET A 489 -22.46 14.79 -1.71
N LYS A 490 -21.97 15.17 -2.91
CA LYS A 490 -22.61 16.19 -3.73
C LYS A 490 -24.00 15.74 -4.18
N GLU A 491 -24.14 14.51 -4.64
CA GLU A 491 -25.44 13.91 -4.99
C GLU A 491 -26.41 13.91 -3.80
N LYS A 492 -25.91 13.61 -2.59
CA LYS A 492 -26.71 13.58 -1.36
C LYS A 492 -27.17 14.96 -0.87
N GLY A 493 -26.46 16.03 -1.22
CA GLY A 493 -26.73 17.38 -0.70
C GLY A 493 -26.28 17.60 0.76
N ASP A 494 -25.48 16.69 1.33
CA ASP A 494 -24.94 16.78 2.70
C ASP A 494 -23.79 17.81 2.75
N THR A 495 -24.14 19.08 2.91
CA THR A 495 -23.19 20.20 2.78
C THR A 495 -22.11 20.22 3.86
N GLU A 496 -22.38 19.70 5.06
CA GLU A 496 -21.43 19.68 6.18
C GLU A 496 -20.34 18.62 5.98
N LYS A 497 -20.73 17.38 5.70
CA LYS A 497 -19.75 16.32 5.36
C LYS A 497 -19.02 16.66 4.07
N LEU A 498 -19.72 17.22 3.07
CA LEU A 498 -19.07 17.66 1.84
C LEU A 498 -18.01 18.73 2.10
N ARG A 499 -18.26 19.71 2.98
CA ARG A 499 -17.25 20.71 3.39
C ARG A 499 -16.08 20.05 4.10
N THR A 500 -16.34 19.06 4.95
CA THR A 500 -15.30 18.34 5.69
C THR A 500 -14.41 17.52 4.75
N LEU A 501 -14.99 16.69 3.88
CA LEU A 501 -14.26 15.92 2.88
C LEU A 501 -13.55 16.82 1.87
N LYS A 502 -14.19 17.92 1.42
CA LYS A 502 -13.53 18.92 0.55
C LYS A 502 -12.40 19.63 1.27
N ARG A 503 -12.52 19.96 2.56
CA ARG A 503 -11.44 20.57 3.32
C ARG A 503 -10.25 19.63 3.41
N GLN A 504 -10.50 18.34 3.65
CA GLN A 504 -9.49 17.28 3.62
C GLN A 504 -8.86 17.14 2.22
N ALA A 505 -9.67 17.10 1.15
CA ALA A 505 -9.17 17.08 -0.24
C ALA A 505 -8.54 18.41 -0.71
N ASN A 506 -8.78 19.53 -0.02
CA ASN A 506 -8.20 20.85 -0.29
C ASN A 506 -6.94 21.12 0.55
N LEU A 507 -6.70 20.37 1.63
CA LEU A 507 -5.41 20.34 2.35
C LEU A 507 -4.30 19.73 1.48
N VAL A 508 -4.69 19.02 0.42
CA VAL A 508 -3.84 18.62 -0.70
C VAL A 508 -3.45 19.88 -1.49
N ASN A 509 -2.26 20.43 -1.24
CA ASN A 509 -1.68 21.55 -1.99
C ASN A 509 -1.66 21.23 -3.52
N GLU A 510 -1.65 22.24 -4.39
CA GLU A 510 -1.69 22.10 -5.86
C GLU A 510 -0.60 21.17 -6.40
N ILE A 511 0.58 21.19 -5.77
CA ILE A 511 1.70 20.28 -6.05
C ILE A 511 1.37 18.83 -5.67
N VAL A 512 0.72 18.63 -4.52
CA VAL A 512 0.27 17.30 -4.10
C VAL A 512 -0.85 16.82 -5.03
N ARG A 513 -1.75 17.69 -5.48
CA ARG A 513 -2.82 17.34 -6.44
C ARG A 513 -2.29 16.84 -7.76
N SER A 514 -1.20 17.41 -8.26
CA SER A 514 -0.62 16.95 -9.52
C SER A 514 0.06 15.59 -9.38
N GLY A 515 0.79 15.34 -8.28
CA GLY A 515 1.30 14.00 -7.92
C GLY A 515 0.20 12.96 -7.69
N VAL A 516 -0.89 13.38 -7.04
CA VAL A 516 -2.12 12.60 -6.87
C VAL A 516 -2.76 12.29 -8.22
N LYS A 517 -2.86 13.25 -9.15
CA LYS A 517 -3.46 13.07 -10.48
C LYS A 517 -2.63 12.13 -11.35
N TYR A 518 -1.29 12.25 -11.31
CA TYR A 518 -0.38 11.30 -11.94
C TYR A 518 -0.66 9.88 -11.47
N ALA A 519 -0.85 9.71 -10.16
CA ALA A 519 -1.10 8.41 -9.58
C ALA A 519 -2.55 7.92 -9.77
N TYR A 520 -3.53 8.83 -9.79
CA TYR A 520 -4.94 8.56 -10.05
C TYR A 520 -5.14 7.89 -11.40
N VAL A 521 -4.49 8.37 -12.47
CA VAL A 521 -4.59 7.77 -13.81
C VAL A 521 -4.10 6.30 -13.82
N GLY A 522 -3.06 5.99 -13.03
CA GLY A 522 -2.57 4.62 -12.90
C GLY A 522 -3.46 3.75 -12.01
N LEU A 523 -3.92 4.25 -10.86
CA LEU A 523 -4.82 3.54 -9.95
C LEU A 523 -6.20 3.29 -10.57
N CYS A 524 -6.76 4.25 -11.29
CA CYS A 524 -8.00 4.05 -12.04
C CYS A 524 -7.86 2.91 -13.04
N LYS A 525 -6.73 2.72 -13.73
CA LYS A 525 -6.54 1.55 -14.60
C LYS A 525 -6.55 0.22 -13.85
N ILE A 526 -6.14 0.19 -12.58
CA ILE A 526 -6.16 -1.01 -11.72
C ILE A 526 -7.58 -1.31 -11.25
N PHE A 527 -8.25 -0.29 -10.70
CA PHE A 527 -9.63 -0.40 -10.24
C PHE A 527 -10.61 -0.60 -11.41
N SER A 528 -10.31 -0.05 -12.60
CA SER A 528 -11.04 -0.28 -13.85
C SER A 528 -10.71 -1.60 -14.50
N LYS A 529 -9.48 -2.14 -14.46
CA LYS A 529 -9.19 -3.50 -14.97
C LYS A 529 -9.97 -4.60 -14.25
N ASN A 530 -10.24 -4.42 -12.96
CA ASN A 530 -11.17 -5.29 -12.22
C ASN A 530 -12.64 -5.12 -12.68
N ASN A 531 -12.96 -4.04 -13.39
CA ASN A 531 -14.23 -3.84 -14.10
C ASN A 531 -14.15 -4.19 -15.60
N ASP A 532 -12.99 -4.15 -16.27
CA ASP A 532 -12.86 -4.44 -17.71
C ASP A 532 -12.90 -5.95 -18.01
N ASN A 533 -12.63 -6.81 -17.02
CA ASN A 533 -13.00 -8.23 -17.08
C ASN A 533 -14.52 -8.45 -16.98
N LYS A 534 -15.32 -7.44 -16.64
CA LYS A 534 -16.77 -7.41 -16.85
C LYS A 534 -17.00 -6.82 -18.24
N VAL A 535 -16.81 -7.67 -19.26
CA VAL A 535 -16.92 -7.32 -20.68
C VAL A 535 -18.14 -6.42 -20.94
N TYR A 536 -17.85 -5.20 -21.38
CA TYR A 536 -18.78 -4.33 -22.09
C TYR A 536 -19.09 -4.97 -23.45
N THR A 537 -20.04 -5.91 -23.49
CA THR A 537 -20.71 -6.24 -24.74
C THR A 537 -21.75 -5.15 -24.98
N ASN A 538 -21.50 -4.32 -25.99
CA ASN A 538 -22.52 -3.51 -26.64
C ASN A 538 -23.78 -4.34 -26.88
N VAL A 539 -24.91 -3.91 -26.32
CA VAL A 539 -26.26 -4.12 -26.85
C VAL A 539 -27.05 -2.84 -26.61
#